data_AF-A0A6D0K628-F1
#
_entry.id   AF-A0A6D0K628-F1
#
_cell.length_a   1.000
_cell.length_b   1.000
_cell.length_c   1.000
_cell.angle_alpha   90.00
_cell.angle_beta   90.00
_cell.angle_gamma   90.00
#
_symmetry.space_group_name_H-M   'P 1'
#
loop_
_entity.id
_entity.type
_entity.pdbx_description
1 polymer ?
#
loop_
_entity_poly.entity_id
_entity_poly.type
_entity_poly.pdbx_seq_one_letter_code
_entity_poly.pdbx_strand_id
1 'polypeptide(L)'
;MSPKATKLLEILCETELKRPVETAQFASLSGYETLALLWPLNERFTPRMAQIKTISYRKQFEKAADNAIEDFLMKDDDWSEIPLVVWRVLLERHNQAIILCVANALANNTELMHIPVGLSRSAQTKFAVVYLCYAMKLPYKVLDESQLDIESPFEYLNTRLQ
;
A
#
# COMPACT_ATOMS: atom_id res chain seq x y z
N MET A 1 -16.21 0.85 -2.41
CA MET A 1 -15.03 1.61 -2.92
C MET A 1 -15.46 3.05 -3.19
N SER A 2 -14.56 4.05 -3.15
CA SER A 2 -14.93 5.44 -3.46
C SER A 2 -15.10 5.65 -4.99
N PRO A 3 -15.93 6.60 -5.46
CA PRO A 3 -16.09 6.87 -6.89
C PRO A 3 -14.78 7.18 -7.61
N LYS A 4 -13.87 7.89 -6.93
CA LYS A 4 -12.55 8.22 -7.47
C LYS A 4 -11.67 6.97 -7.66
N ALA A 5 -11.68 6.05 -6.70
CA ALA A 5 -10.94 4.79 -6.81
C ALA A 5 -11.48 3.91 -7.95
N THR A 6 -12.81 3.81 -8.08
CA THR A 6 -13.44 3.11 -9.22
C THR A 6 -12.99 3.72 -10.54
N LYS A 7 -12.99 5.05 -10.65
CA LYS A 7 -12.54 5.72 -11.88
C LYS A 7 -11.06 5.48 -12.21
N LEU A 8 -10.20 5.42 -11.20
CA LEU A 8 -8.78 5.11 -11.39
C LEU A 8 -8.59 3.67 -11.90
N LEU A 9 -9.34 2.70 -11.35
CA LEU A 9 -9.32 1.32 -11.83
C LEU A 9 -9.82 1.21 -13.27
N GLU A 10 -10.90 1.90 -13.62
CA GLU A 10 -11.41 1.96 -15.01
C GLU A 10 -10.32 2.46 -15.96
N ILE A 11 -9.73 3.63 -15.66
CA ILE A 11 -8.69 4.24 -16.52
C ILE A 11 -7.50 3.29 -16.68
N LEU A 12 -7.03 2.67 -15.60
CA LEU A 12 -5.95 1.69 -15.65
C LEU A 12 -6.30 0.53 -16.59
N CYS A 13 -7.48 -0.05 -16.42
CA CYS A 13 -7.89 -1.24 -17.16
C CYS A 13 -8.09 -0.94 -18.64
N GLU A 14 -8.74 0.18 -18.97
CA GLU A 14 -8.98 0.57 -20.37
C GLU A 14 -7.67 0.90 -21.10
N THR A 15 -6.73 1.55 -20.40
CA THR A 15 -5.40 1.88 -20.95
C THR A 15 -4.61 0.61 -21.26
N GLU A 16 -4.57 -0.33 -20.32
CA GLU A 16 -3.80 -1.57 -20.46
C GLU A 16 -4.44 -2.55 -21.45
N LEU A 17 -5.77 -2.69 -21.43
CA LEU A 17 -6.49 -3.64 -22.28
C LEU A 17 -6.83 -3.09 -23.66
N LYS A 18 -6.72 -1.76 -23.87
CA LYS A 18 -7.10 -1.05 -25.10
C LYS A 18 -8.55 -1.30 -25.54
N ARG A 19 -9.44 -1.50 -24.57
CA ARG A 19 -10.89 -1.73 -24.77
C ARG A 19 -11.67 -1.30 -23.52
N PRO A 20 -12.99 -1.03 -23.65
CA PRO A 20 -13.83 -0.69 -22.51
C PRO A 20 -13.86 -1.80 -21.46
N VAL A 21 -13.81 -1.43 -20.18
CA VAL A 21 -13.74 -2.39 -19.06
C VAL A 21 -15.02 -3.25 -18.95
N GLU A 22 -16.17 -2.75 -19.41
CA GLU A 22 -17.45 -3.46 -19.41
C GLU A 22 -17.44 -4.71 -20.30
N THR A 23 -16.51 -4.76 -21.26
CA THR A 23 -16.33 -5.91 -22.15
C THR A 23 -15.31 -6.92 -21.62
N ALA A 24 -14.64 -6.61 -20.50
CA ALA A 24 -13.61 -7.46 -19.94
C ALA A 24 -14.22 -8.62 -19.14
N GLN A 25 -13.61 -9.80 -19.28
CA GLN A 25 -13.84 -10.90 -18.36
C GLN A 25 -13.02 -10.65 -17.08
N PHE A 26 -13.61 -10.97 -15.93
CA PHE A 26 -12.94 -10.86 -14.63
C PHE A 26 -12.61 -12.24 -14.07
N ALA A 27 -11.48 -12.32 -13.39
CA ALA A 27 -11.08 -13.47 -12.59
C ALA A 27 -11.02 -13.07 -11.12
N SER A 28 -11.42 -14.00 -10.24
CA SER A 28 -11.32 -13.84 -8.79
C SER A 28 -9.92 -14.23 -8.34
N LEU A 29 -9.34 -13.43 -7.46
CA LEU A 29 -8.07 -13.72 -6.79
C LEU A 29 -8.32 -13.99 -5.30
N SER A 30 -7.67 -15.03 -4.80
CA SER A 30 -7.59 -15.37 -3.38
C SER A 30 -6.68 -14.41 -2.61
N GLY A 31 -6.64 -14.58 -1.29
CA GLY A 31 -5.72 -13.85 -0.41
C GLY A 31 -4.24 -14.03 -0.79
N TYR A 32 -3.80 -15.26 -1.09
CA TYR A 32 -2.40 -15.53 -1.47
C TYR A 32 -2.04 -14.93 -2.83
N GLU A 33 -2.93 -15.01 -3.81
CA GLU A 33 -2.69 -14.43 -5.14
C GLU A 33 -2.62 -12.91 -5.07
N THR A 34 -3.50 -12.29 -4.29
CA THR A 34 -3.49 -10.84 -4.06
C THR A 34 -2.23 -10.41 -3.30
N LEU A 35 -1.80 -11.18 -2.30
CA LEU A 35 -0.55 -10.94 -1.58
C LEU A 35 0.67 -10.97 -2.53
N ALA A 36 0.71 -11.93 -3.45
CA ALA A 36 1.78 -12.04 -4.43
C ALA A 36 1.86 -10.83 -5.39
N LEU A 37 0.73 -10.14 -5.62
CA LEU A 37 0.70 -8.89 -6.40
C LEU A 37 1.26 -7.69 -5.63
N LEU A 38 0.98 -7.63 -4.32
CA LEU A 38 1.46 -6.55 -3.45
C LEU A 38 2.91 -6.73 -3.00
N TRP A 39 3.40 -7.97 -2.93
CA TRP A 39 4.72 -8.29 -2.36
C TRP A 39 5.88 -7.47 -2.95
N PRO A 40 5.97 -7.23 -4.27
CA PRO A 40 7.05 -6.41 -4.85
C PRO A 40 7.08 -4.98 -4.32
N LEU A 41 5.97 -4.45 -3.80
CA LEU A 41 5.92 -3.08 -3.26
C LEU A 41 6.82 -2.92 -2.01
N ASN A 42 7.13 -4.01 -1.30
CA ASN A 42 8.04 -4.00 -0.15
C ASN A 42 9.42 -3.41 -0.49
N GLU A 43 9.93 -3.68 -1.70
CA GLU A 43 11.25 -3.21 -2.14
C GLU A 43 11.35 -1.68 -2.17
N ARG A 44 10.21 -0.99 -2.39
CA ARG A 44 10.16 0.49 -2.38
C ARG A 44 10.34 1.07 -0.98
N PHE A 45 9.86 0.37 0.04
CA PHE A 45 9.96 0.83 1.43
C PHE A 45 11.33 0.53 2.05
N THR A 46 12.00 -0.53 1.61
CA THR A 46 13.28 -1.01 2.18
C THR A 46 14.33 0.10 2.37
N PRO A 47 14.62 0.97 1.39
CA PRO A 47 15.70 1.98 1.52
C PRO A 47 15.44 3.01 2.63
N ARG A 48 14.17 3.23 2.99
CA ARG A 48 13.75 4.26 3.96
C ARG A 48 13.11 3.67 5.20
N MET A 49 13.05 2.34 5.33
CA MET A 49 12.29 1.66 6.38
C MET A 49 12.66 2.13 7.79
N ALA A 50 13.96 2.22 8.08
CA ALA A 50 14.44 2.69 9.38
C ALA A 50 13.96 4.12 9.69
N GLN A 51 13.99 5.01 8.69
CA GLN A 51 13.53 6.39 8.85
C GLN A 51 12.01 6.48 8.96
N ILE A 52 11.26 5.66 8.22
CA ILE A 52 9.80 5.70 8.23
C ILE A 52 9.25 5.24 9.58
N LYS A 53 9.88 4.25 10.22
CA LYS A 53 9.44 3.70 11.52
C LYS A 53 9.54 4.70 12.67
N THR A 54 10.45 5.66 12.59
CA THR A 54 10.62 6.72 13.60
C THR A 54 9.51 7.78 13.52
N ILE A 55 8.68 7.76 12.45
CA ILE A 55 7.66 8.77 12.19
C ILE A 55 6.29 8.26 12.63
N SER A 56 5.63 9.01 13.52
CA SER A 56 4.24 8.72 13.89
C SER A 56 3.31 8.92 12.70
N TYR A 57 2.34 8.02 12.55
CA TYR A 57 1.29 8.18 11.55
C TYR A 57 0.46 9.44 11.84
N ARG A 58 0.11 10.19 10.78
CA ARG A 58 -0.67 11.42 10.88
C ARG A 58 -1.72 11.48 9.77
N LYS A 59 -2.99 11.41 10.17
CA LYS A 59 -4.16 11.39 9.26
C LYS A 59 -4.20 12.53 8.25
N GLN A 60 -3.70 13.71 8.61
CA GLN A 60 -3.67 14.88 7.72
C GLN A 60 -2.87 14.65 6.41
N PHE A 61 -1.99 13.65 6.36
CA PHE A 61 -1.21 13.31 5.16
C PHE A 61 -1.83 12.21 4.30
N GLU A 62 -3.00 11.66 4.67
CA GLU A 62 -3.71 10.65 3.86
C GLU A 62 -3.98 11.15 2.44
N LYS A 63 -4.35 12.42 2.29
CA LYS A 63 -4.60 12.99 0.97
C LYS A 63 -3.35 13.04 0.09
N ALA A 64 -2.19 13.30 0.69
CA ALA A 64 -0.91 13.27 -0.02
C ALA A 64 -0.52 11.84 -0.42
N ALA A 65 -0.85 10.85 0.42
CA ALA A 65 -0.65 9.43 0.08
C ALA A 65 -1.56 8.98 -1.07
N ASP A 66 -2.82 9.45 -1.13
CA ASP A 66 -3.69 9.23 -2.27
C ASP A 66 -3.06 9.79 -3.56
N ASN A 67 -2.57 11.03 -3.52
CA ASN A 67 -1.91 11.66 -4.67
C ASN A 67 -0.65 10.88 -5.12
N ALA A 68 0.15 10.37 -4.17
CA ALA A 68 1.31 9.55 -4.49
C ALA A 68 0.93 8.24 -5.21
N ILE A 69 -0.19 7.60 -4.81
CA ILE A 69 -0.69 6.41 -5.49
C ILE A 69 -1.22 6.74 -6.89
N GLU A 70 -1.87 7.90 -7.07
CA GLU A 70 -2.26 8.40 -8.40
C GLU A 70 -1.04 8.60 -9.31
N ASP A 71 0.03 9.22 -8.79
CA ASP A 71 1.26 9.43 -9.55
C ASP A 71 1.98 8.11 -9.87
N PHE A 72 2.00 7.16 -8.94
CA PHE A 72 2.48 5.79 -9.21
C PHE A 72 1.69 5.12 -10.34
N LEU A 73 0.37 5.31 -10.37
CA LEU A 73 -0.50 4.73 -11.39
C LEU A 73 -0.24 5.35 -12.78
N MET A 74 -0.25 6.68 -12.84
CA MET A 74 -0.31 7.45 -14.09
C MET A 74 1.06 7.84 -14.66
N LYS A 75 2.08 7.93 -13.82
CA LYS A 75 3.42 8.44 -14.18
C LYS A 75 4.55 7.46 -13.86
N ASP A 76 4.22 6.27 -13.35
CA ASP A 76 5.20 5.29 -12.86
C ASP A 76 6.15 5.86 -11.78
N ASP A 77 5.66 6.82 -10.99
CA ASP A 77 6.43 7.47 -9.92
C ASP A 77 6.98 6.45 -8.90
N ASP A 78 8.23 6.63 -8.48
CA ASP A 78 8.95 5.74 -7.58
C ASP A 78 8.83 6.12 -6.09
N TRP A 79 8.19 7.26 -5.80
CA TRP A 79 8.04 7.90 -4.49
C TRP A 79 9.33 8.41 -3.86
N SER A 80 10.45 8.45 -4.58
CA SER A 80 11.73 8.92 -4.05
C SER A 80 11.65 10.36 -3.52
N GLU A 81 10.84 11.22 -4.13
CA GLU A 81 10.76 12.65 -3.80
C GLU A 81 9.66 13.02 -2.80
N ILE A 82 8.83 12.07 -2.34
CA ILE A 82 7.75 12.39 -1.40
C ILE A 82 8.25 12.46 0.06
N PRO A 83 7.63 13.29 0.93
CA PRO A 83 8.02 13.40 2.33
C PRO A 83 7.86 12.10 3.13
N LEU A 84 8.74 11.87 4.14
CA LEU A 84 8.70 10.68 5.01
C LEU A 84 7.36 10.47 5.72
N VAL A 85 6.67 11.56 6.08
CA VAL A 85 5.32 11.50 6.68
C VAL A 85 4.27 10.89 5.74
N VAL A 86 4.44 11.05 4.42
CA VAL A 86 3.58 10.42 3.40
C VAL A 86 3.95 8.95 3.25
N TRP A 87 5.25 8.64 3.20
CA TRP A 87 5.77 7.28 3.23
C TRP A 87 5.22 6.47 4.41
N ARG A 88 5.14 7.07 5.61
CA ARG A 88 4.57 6.42 6.80
C ARG A 88 3.12 6.01 6.60
N VAL A 89 2.31 6.84 5.95
CA VAL A 89 0.90 6.53 5.62
C VAL A 89 0.82 5.41 4.58
N LEU A 90 1.65 5.46 3.54
CA LEU A 90 1.70 4.42 2.51
C LEU A 90 2.10 3.06 3.10
N LEU A 91 3.10 3.05 3.99
CA LEU A 91 3.55 1.85 4.68
C LEU A 91 2.44 1.27 5.58
N GLU A 92 1.69 2.12 6.29
CA GLU A 92 0.56 1.66 7.11
C GLU A 92 -0.51 0.96 6.26
N ARG A 93 -0.92 1.59 5.16
CA ARG A 93 -1.94 1.05 4.25
C ARG A 93 -1.46 -0.26 3.63
N HIS A 94 -0.20 -0.34 3.22
CA HIS A 94 0.42 -1.55 2.69
C HIS A 94 0.46 -2.68 3.72
N ASN A 95 0.89 -2.41 4.95
CA ASN A 95 0.91 -3.40 6.03
C ASN A 95 -0.50 -3.93 6.33
N GLN A 96 -1.49 -3.04 6.44
CA GLN A 96 -2.88 -3.46 6.66
C GLN A 96 -3.47 -4.22 5.47
N ALA A 97 -3.07 -3.90 4.23
CA ALA A 97 -3.44 -4.66 3.05
C ALA A 97 -2.87 -6.07 3.08
N ILE A 98 -1.60 -6.24 3.49
CA ILE A 98 -0.97 -7.55 3.68
C ILE A 98 -1.72 -8.35 4.74
N ILE A 99 -2.02 -7.75 5.90
CA ILE A 99 -2.78 -8.42 6.98
C ILE A 99 -4.13 -8.90 6.47
N LEU A 100 -4.86 -8.06 5.71
CA LEU A 100 -6.15 -8.43 5.12
C LEU A 100 -6.01 -9.62 4.16
N CYS A 101 -4.98 -9.64 3.32
CA CYS A 101 -4.72 -10.74 2.38
C CYS A 101 -4.46 -12.05 3.13
N VAL A 102 -3.60 -12.00 4.16
CA VAL A 102 -3.26 -13.18 4.99
C VAL A 102 -4.49 -13.67 5.75
N ALA A 103 -5.29 -12.78 6.35
CA ALA A 103 -6.50 -13.16 7.06
C ALA A 103 -7.51 -13.87 6.15
N ASN A 104 -7.71 -13.37 4.92
CA ASN A 104 -8.59 -14.02 3.94
C ASN A 104 -8.04 -15.39 3.49
N ALA A 105 -6.73 -15.49 3.29
CA ALA A 105 -6.10 -16.76 2.95
C ALA A 105 -6.27 -17.82 4.05
N LEU A 106 -6.07 -17.44 5.32
CA LEU A 106 -6.26 -18.33 6.46
C LEU A 106 -7.73 -18.71 6.68
N ALA A 107 -8.66 -17.82 6.32
CA ALA A 107 -10.09 -18.10 6.34
C ALA A 107 -10.57 -19.00 5.17
N ASN A 108 -9.68 -19.41 4.27
CA ASN A 108 -10.01 -20.11 3.02
C ASN A 108 -10.99 -19.33 2.12
N ASN A 109 -10.97 -18.00 2.18
CA ASN A 109 -11.73 -17.18 1.26
C ASN A 109 -11.06 -17.22 -0.11
N THR A 110 -11.77 -17.78 -1.09
CA THR A 110 -11.28 -17.93 -2.47
C THR A 110 -11.43 -16.66 -3.30
N GLU A 111 -12.21 -15.68 -2.83
CA GLU A 111 -12.55 -14.47 -3.59
C GLU A 111 -12.32 -13.20 -2.73
N LEU A 112 -11.14 -12.58 -2.85
CA LEU A 112 -10.81 -11.32 -2.19
C LEU A 112 -10.94 -10.13 -3.15
N MET A 113 -10.47 -10.29 -4.39
CA MET A 113 -10.42 -9.24 -5.39
C MET A 113 -10.78 -9.79 -6.77
N HIS A 114 -11.55 -9.04 -7.54
CA HIS A 114 -11.86 -9.37 -8.94
C HIS A 114 -11.07 -8.46 -9.85
N ILE A 115 -10.32 -9.04 -10.78
CA ILE A 115 -9.44 -8.31 -11.69
C ILE A 115 -9.71 -8.68 -13.15
N PRO A 116 -9.63 -7.74 -14.10
CA PRO A 116 -9.76 -8.06 -15.51
C PRO A 116 -8.68 -9.03 -15.99
N VAL A 117 -9.09 -10.01 -16.78
CA VAL A 117 -8.20 -10.94 -17.47
C VAL A 117 -7.47 -10.20 -18.59
N GLY A 118 -6.16 -10.44 -18.71
CA GLY A 118 -5.29 -9.87 -19.75
C GLY A 118 -4.45 -8.68 -19.29
N LEU A 119 -4.59 -8.23 -18.04
CA LEU A 119 -3.68 -7.22 -17.48
C LEU A 119 -2.25 -7.77 -17.35
N SER A 120 -1.28 -6.93 -17.70
CA SER A 120 0.15 -7.18 -17.46
C SER A 120 0.43 -7.33 -15.96
N ARG A 121 1.52 -8.01 -15.57
CA ARG A 121 1.85 -8.19 -14.15
C ARG A 121 2.00 -6.84 -13.41
N SER A 122 2.60 -5.85 -14.06
CA SER A 122 2.73 -4.49 -13.53
C SER A 122 1.35 -3.85 -13.30
N ALA A 123 0.45 -3.96 -14.28
CA ALA A 123 -0.92 -3.46 -14.16
C ALA A 123 -1.71 -4.18 -13.07
N GLN A 124 -1.50 -5.49 -12.87
CA GLN A 124 -2.14 -6.23 -11.78
C GLN A 124 -1.67 -5.73 -10.41
N THR A 125 -0.39 -5.42 -10.24
CA THR A 125 0.13 -4.80 -9.01
C THR A 125 -0.48 -3.40 -8.81
N LYS A 126 -0.51 -2.56 -9.85
CA LYS A 126 -1.16 -1.23 -9.79
C LYS A 126 -2.64 -1.33 -9.41
N PHE A 127 -3.36 -2.30 -9.98
CA PHE A 127 -4.76 -2.58 -9.65
C PHE A 127 -4.91 -2.93 -8.17
N ALA A 128 -4.10 -3.85 -7.65
CA ALA A 128 -4.14 -4.24 -6.24
C ALA A 128 -3.82 -3.07 -5.30
N VAL A 129 -2.85 -2.21 -5.66
CA VAL A 129 -2.53 -0.99 -4.89
C VAL A 129 -3.70 -0.02 -4.86
N VAL A 130 -4.40 0.19 -5.99
CA VAL A 130 -5.59 1.07 -5.99
C VAL A 130 -6.73 0.44 -5.18
N TYR A 131 -6.99 -0.85 -5.37
CA TYR A 131 -8.08 -1.57 -4.71
C TYR A 131 -7.91 -1.60 -3.19
N LEU A 132 -6.69 -1.88 -2.70
CA LEU A 132 -6.41 -2.05 -1.29
C LEU A 132 -5.91 -0.75 -0.65
N CYS A 133 -5.03 0.04 -1.27
CA CYS A 133 -4.31 1.12 -0.60
C CYS A 133 -4.82 2.54 -0.91
N TYR A 134 -5.47 2.80 -2.04
CA TYR A 134 -5.74 4.18 -2.47
C TYR A 134 -6.73 4.94 -1.58
N ALA A 135 -7.89 4.38 -1.28
CA ALA A 135 -8.89 5.02 -0.42
C ALA A 135 -9.21 4.15 0.79
N MET A 136 -8.20 3.42 1.29
CA MET A 136 -8.37 2.50 2.39
C MET A 136 -8.86 3.26 3.62
N LYS A 137 -10.06 2.92 4.10
CA LYS A 137 -10.39 3.15 5.50
C LYS A 137 -9.66 2.06 6.28
N LEU A 138 -8.56 2.42 6.93
CA LEU A 138 -7.71 1.49 7.69
C LEU A 138 -8.57 0.59 8.59
N PRO A 139 -8.68 -0.72 8.29
CA PRO A 139 -9.56 -1.62 9.03
C PRO A 139 -9.05 -1.92 10.45
N TYR A 140 -7.76 -1.73 10.70
CA TYR A 140 -7.12 -1.97 11.99
C TYR A 140 -6.65 -0.66 12.62
N LYS A 141 -6.50 -0.67 13.95
CA LYS A 141 -5.86 0.45 14.65
C LYS A 141 -4.45 0.66 14.11
N VAL A 142 -4.10 1.91 13.87
CA VAL A 142 -2.74 2.27 13.47
C VAL A 142 -1.78 1.94 14.59
N LEU A 143 -0.70 1.23 14.25
CA LEU A 143 0.40 0.95 15.18
C LEU A 143 1.33 2.16 15.23
N ASP A 144 1.55 2.74 16.39
CA ASP A 144 2.50 3.85 16.57
C ASP A 144 3.81 3.33 17.16
N GLU A 145 4.72 2.87 16.29
CA GLU A 145 6.03 2.35 16.68
C GLU A 145 7.09 3.46 16.85
N SER A 146 6.77 4.73 16.53
CA SER A 146 7.75 5.83 16.66
C SER A 146 8.23 6.04 18.09
N GLN A 147 7.47 5.55 19.07
CA GLN A 147 7.84 5.61 20.48
C GLN A 147 8.81 4.52 20.93
N LEU A 148 9.16 3.57 20.05
CA LEU A 148 10.10 2.49 20.38
C LEU A 148 11.56 2.88 20.04
N ASP A 149 11.78 3.94 19.27
CA ASP A 149 13.10 4.52 18.96
C ASP A 149 13.65 5.43 20.07
N ILE A 150 13.17 5.27 21.30
CA ILE A 150 13.82 5.94 22.44
C ILE A 150 15.17 5.25 22.62
N GLU A 151 16.25 6.04 22.60
CA GLU A 151 17.59 5.71 23.12
C GLU A 151 17.56 5.40 24.65
N SER A 152 16.53 4.72 25.12
CA SER A 152 16.19 4.51 26.54
C SER A 152 17.12 3.56 27.29
N PRO A 153 17.84 2.59 26.69
CA PRO A 153 18.72 1.74 27.47
C PRO A 153 20.05 2.41 27.85
N PHE A 154 20.44 3.50 27.21
CA PHE A 154 21.81 4.02 27.27
C PHE A 154 21.99 5.38 27.97
N GLU A 155 20.91 6.03 28.43
CA GLU A 155 21.03 7.27 29.23
C GLU A 155 21.92 7.10 30.48
N TYR A 156 21.97 5.89 31.06
CA TYR A 156 22.80 5.58 32.22
C TYR A 156 24.29 5.36 31.91
N LEU A 157 24.70 5.27 30.64
CA LEU A 157 26.12 5.13 30.28
C LEU A 157 26.84 6.48 30.15
N ASN A 158 26.11 7.59 29.99
CA ASN A 158 26.71 8.93 29.86
C ASN A 158 27.13 9.57 31.20
N THR A 159 26.79 8.97 32.34
CA THR A 159 27.12 9.50 33.68
C THR A 159 28.44 8.99 34.25
N ARG A 160 29.24 8.22 33.50
CA ARG A 160 30.55 7.69 33.97
C ARG A 160 31.79 8.29 33.28
N LEU A 161 31.62 9.35 32.50
CA LEU A 161 32.74 10.04 31.81
C LEU A 161 32.87 11.53 32.17
N GLN A 162 32.38 11.94 33.35
CA GLN A 162 32.72 13.22 33.98
C GLN A 162 33.50 12.97 35.26
#